data_AF-A0A967WCM1-F1
#
_entry.id   AF-A0A967WCM1-F1
#
_cell.length_a   1.000
_cell.length_b   1.000
_cell.length_c   1.000
_cell.angle_alpha   90.00
_cell.angle_beta   90.00
_cell.angle_gamma   90.00
#
_symmetry.space_group_name_H-M   'P 1'
#
loop_
_entity.id
_entity.type
_entity.pdbx_description
1 polymer ?
#
loop_
_entity_poly.entity_id
_entity_poly.type
_entity_poly.pdbx_seq_one_letter_code
_entity_poly.pdbx_strand_id
1 'polypeptide(L)'
;GFGTKSLVEDLPLALGVLTDVLCHPAFPPKQIEKLRGEILTDLEERAHDTRRMASLAFYEQAYPKEHPYSRSLTGYTDTINQIGRDDLAGFYAGGYGP
;
A
#
# COMPACT_ATOMS: atom_id res chain seq x y z
N GLY A 1 2.74 4.63 -8.82
CA GLY A 1 3.53 3.87 -9.79
C GLY A 1 4.97 3.79 -9.32
N PHE A 2 5.74 2.80 -9.77
CA PHE A 2 7.17 2.69 -9.45
C PHE A 2 7.98 3.53 -10.45
N GLY A 3 8.95 4.30 -9.96
CA GLY A 3 9.80 5.13 -10.80
C GLY A 3 11.01 5.62 -10.01
N THR A 4 12.10 5.87 -10.73
CA THR A 4 13.36 6.37 -10.16
C THR A 4 13.89 7.52 -11.00
N LYS A 5 14.74 8.36 -10.39
CA LYS A 5 15.50 9.42 -11.06
C LYS A 5 16.96 9.24 -10.70
N SER A 6 17.84 9.37 -11.68
CA SER A 6 19.27 9.22 -11.50
C SER A 6 20.03 10.11 -12.48
N LEU A 7 21.33 10.27 -12.26
CA LEU A 7 22.22 10.73 -13.32
C LEU A 7 22.29 9.67 -14.43
N VAL A 8 22.76 10.08 -15.62
CA VAL A 8 22.88 9.18 -16.76
C VAL A 8 23.85 8.04 -16.45
N GLU A 9 24.97 8.34 -15.78
CA GLU A 9 25.97 7.36 -15.34
C GLU A 9 25.43 6.34 -14.33
N ASP A 10 24.46 6.73 -13.50
CA ASP A 10 23.86 5.87 -12.47
C ASP A 10 22.64 5.10 -12.97
N LEU A 11 22.21 5.31 -14.22
CA LEU A 11 21.04 4.64 -14.77
C LEU A 11 21.10 3.11 -14.65
N PRO A 12 22.24 2.43 -14.94
CA PRO A 12 22.34 0.98 -14.74
C PRO A 12 22.11 0.55 -13.29
N LEU A 13 22.63 1.31 -12.32
CA LEU A 13 22.43 1.05 -10.89
C LEU A 13 20.98 1.24 -10.50
N ALA A 14 20.37 2.35 -10.91
CA ALA A 14 18.98 2.67 -10.61
C ALA A 14 18.01 1.61 -11.17
N LEU A 15 18.27 1.13 -12.40
CA LEU A 15 17.53 0.03 -13.02
C LEU A 15 17.76 -1.29 -12.28
N GLY A 16 18.98 -1.57 -11.84
CA GLY A 16 19.30 -2.76 -11.05
C GLY A 16 18.50 -2.82 -9.76
N VAL A 17 18.49 -1.71 -9.00
CA VAL A 17 17.70 -1.61 -7.76
C VAL A 17 16.20 -1.75 -8.04
N LEU A 18 15.69 -1.08 -9.07
CA LEU A 18 14.27 -1.17 -9.42
C LEU A 18 13.86 -2.61 -9.80
N THR A 19 14.73 -3.31 -10.54
CA THR A 19 14.51 -4.71 -10.91
C THR A 19 14.49 -5.60 -9.67
N ASP A 20 15.43 -5.42 -8.75
CA ASP A 20 15.49 -6.22 -7.53
C ASP A 20 14.23 -6.03 -6.65
N VAL A 21 13.79 -4.79 -6.46
CA VAL A 21 12.59 -4.48 -5.68
C VAL A 21 11.33 -5.08 -6.31
N LEU A 22 11.23 -5.06 -7.64
CA LEU A 22 10.05 -5.54 -8.36
C LEU A 22 10.03 -7.05 -8.56
N CYS A 23 11.19 -7.70 -8.72
CA CYS A 23 11.29 -9.13 -9.04
C CYS A 23 11.62 -10.01 -7.83
N HIS A 24 12.23 -9.45 -6.77
CA HIS A 24 12.68 -10.21 -5.60
C HIS A 24 12.30 -9.54 -4.27
N PRO A 25 11.00 -9.26 -4.00
CA PRO A 25 10.61 -8.64 -2.74
C PRO A 25 10.81 -9.59 -1.54
N ALA A 26 11.60 -9.15 -0.56
CA ALA A 26 11.96 -9.98 0.60
C ALA A 26 10.89 -10.04 1.71
N PHE A 27 9.97 -9.07 1.75
CA PHE A 27 8.97 -8.85 2.81
C PHE A 27 9.50 -9.08 4.25
N PRO A 28 10.50 -8.30 4.72
CA PRO A 28 11.10 -8.52 6.03
C PRO A 28 10.09 -8.21 7.16
N PRO A 29 9.89 -9.09 8.17
CA PRO A 29 8.90 -8.90 9.22
C PRO A 29 9.00 -7.54 9.93
N LYS A 30 10.22 -7.13 10.30
CA LYS A 30 10.45 -5.83 10.97
C LYS A 30 9.96 -4.63 10.13
N GLN A 31 10.10 -4.69 8.81
CA GLN A 31 9.65 -3.60 7.93
C GLN A 31 8.13 -3.61 7.76
N ILE A 32 7.51 -4.79 7.74
CA ILE A 32 6.05 -4.94 7.72
C ILE A 32 5.45 -4.32 8.98
N GLU A 33 5.97 -4.68 10.16
CA GLU A 33 5.50 -4.14 11.43
C GLU A 33 5.67 -2.62 11.52
N LYS A 34 6.80 -2.11 11.04
CA LYS A 34 7.06 -0.66 10.98
C LYS A 34 6.02 0.04 10.11
N LEU A 35 5.81 -0.44 8.88
CA LEU A 35 4.84 0.15 7.95
C LEU A 35 3.40 0.01 8.46
N ARG A 36 3.07 -1.10 9.15
CA ARG A 36 1.76 -1.25 9.81
C ARG A 36 1.55 -0.14 10.82
N GLY A 37 2.53 0.15 11.66
CA GLY A 37 2.49 1.27 12.61
C GLY A 37 2.25 2.61 11.91
N GLU A 38 3.01 2.91 10.86
CA GLU A 38 2.85 4.15 10.06
C GLU A 38 1.43 4.28 9.47
N ILE A 39 0.86 3.19 8.94
CA ILE A 39 -0.51 3.17 8.40
C ILE A 39 -1.54 3.38 9.51
N LEU A 40 -1.39 2.70 10.66
CA LEU A 40 -2.30 2.87 11.79
C LEU A 40 -2.32 4.32 12.30
N THR A 41 -1.16 4.97 12.35
CA THR A 41 -1.06 6.39 12.69
C THR A 41 -1.76 7.28 11.66
N ASP A 42 -1.58 7.06 10.35
CA ASP A 42 -2.33 7.83 9.32
C ASP A 42 -3.85 7.61 9.41
N LEU A 43 -4.30 6.41 9.81
CA LEU A 43 -5.72 6.12 10.03
C LEU A 43 -6.28 6.89 11.24
N GLU A 44 -5.50 7.04 12.32
CA GLU A 44 -5.86 7.88 13.47
C GLU A 44 -5.91 9.36 13.07
N GLU A 45 -4.89 9.86 12.35
CA GLU A 45 -4.89 11.23 11.83
C GLU A 45 -6.08 11.50 10.90
N ARG A 46 -6.42 10.53 10.04
CA ARG A 46 -7.59 10.61 9.16
C ARG A 46 -8.88 10.77 9.94
N ALA A 47 -9.04 10.12 11.09
CA ALA A 47 -10.23 10.25 11.93
C ALA A 47 -10.42 11.68 12.47
N HIS A 48 -9.35 12.47 12.53
CA HIS A 48 -9.35 13.87 12.95
C HIS A 48 -9.32 14.87 11.78
N ASP A 49 -9.19 14.40 10.54
CA ASP A 49 -9.27 15.22 9.33
C ASP A 49 -10.69 15.17 8.72
N THR A 50 -11.45 16.23 8.94
CA THR A 50 -12.85 16.34 8.47
C THR A 50 -12.98 16.25 6.95
N ARG A 51 -11.98 16.72 6.18
CA ARG A 51 -12.01 16.68 4.71
C ARG A 51 -11.79 15.26 4.21
N ARG A 52 -10.85 14.53 4.80
CA ARG A 52 -10.61 13.12 4.47
C ARG A 52 -11.81 12.26 4.85
N MET A 53 -12.40 12.49 6.03
CA MET A 53 -13.61 11.78 6.45
C MET A 53 -14.83 12.07 5.56
N ALA A 54 -15.04 13.34 5.17
CA ALA A 54 -16.12 13.69 4.25
C ALA A 54 -15.95 13.00 2.89
N SER A 55 -14.71 12.92 2.40
CA SER A 55 -14.40 12.24 1.13
C SER A 55 -14.65 10.73 1.24
N LEU A 56 -14.21 10.10 2.34
CA LEU A 56 -14.46 8.67 2.60
C LEU A 56 -15.96 8.37 2.65
N ALA A 57 -16.72 9.13 3.46
CA ALA A 57 -18.16 8.98 3.56
C ALA A 57 -18.87 9.20 2.22
N PHE A 58 -18.40 10.14 1.41
CA PHE A 58 -18.94 10.36 0.08
C PHE A 58 -18.79 9.11 -0.80
N TYR A 59 -17.61 8.51 -0.87
CA TYR A 59 -17.39 7.29 -1.66
C TYR A 59 -18.18 6.09 -1.14
N GLU A 60 -18.25 5.91 0.18
CA GLU A 60 -19.04 4.84 0.81
C GLU A 60 -20.54 4.94 0.50
N GLN A 61 -21.07 6.16 0.31
CA GLN A 61 -22.49 6.40 0.02
C GLN A 61 -22.79 6.52 -1.48
N ALA A 62 -21.84 6.97 -2.29
CA ALA A 62 -22.02 7.17 -3.72
C ALA A 62 -22.04 5.84 -4.51
N TYR A 63 -21.43 4.79 -3.97
CA TYR A 63 -21.33 3.49 -4.63
C TYR A 63 -22.04 2.39 -3.81
N PRO A 64 -22.62 1.36 -4.46
CA PRO A 64 -23.09 0.17 -3.77
C PRO A 64 -22.00 -0.47 -2.91
N LYS A 65 -22.38 -1.07 -1.79
CA LYS A 65 -21.43 -1.62 -0.81
C LYS A 65 -20.51 -2.68 -1.41
N GLU A 66 -20.98 -3.42 -2.40
CA GLU A 66 -20.21 -4.47 -3.09
C GLU A 66 -19.18 -3.89 -4.08
N HIS A 67 -19.42 -2.66 -4.55
CA HIS A 67 -18.59 -2.01 -5.56
C HIS A 67 -17.21 -1.62 -4.97
N PRO A 68 -16.08 -1.89 -5.66
CA PRO A 68 -14.74 -1.61 -5.12
C PRO A 68 -14.51 -0.17 -4.67
N TYR A 69 -15.15 0.81 -5.33
CA TYR A 69 -15.00 2.23 -5.00
C TYR A 69 -15.74 2.68 -3.74
N SER A 70 -16.61 1.84 -3.16
CA SER A 70 -17.17 2.13 -1.83
C SER A 70 -16.15 1.86 -0.71
N ARG A 71 -15.03 1.19 -1.01
CA ARG A 71 -14.05 0.75 -0.02
C ARG A 71 -12.96 1.81 0.18
N SER A 72 -12.54 1.98 1.43
CA SER A 72 -11.33 2.73 1.78
C SER A 72 -10.09 2.11 1.11
N LEU A 73 -9.34 2.89 0.32
CA LEU A 73 -8.08 2.44 -0.30
C LEU A 73 -7.02 2.03 0.73
N THR A 74 -6.93 2.75 1.85
CA THR A 74 -6.03 2.43 2.96
C THR A 74 -6.60 1.35 3.89
N GLY A 75 -7.87 0.96 3.71
CA GLY A 75 -8.57 0.07 4.64
C GLY A 75 -8.95 0.75 5.97
N TYR A 76 -9.07 -0.08 7.01
CA TYR A 76 -9.42 0.25 8.39
C TYR A 76 -8.48 -0.45 9.37
N THR A 77 -8.46 -0.03 10.63
CA THR A 77 -7.60 -0.60 11.68
C THR A 77 -7.66 -2.13 11.74
N ASP A 78 -8.87 -2.69 11.74
CA ASP A 78 -9.07 -4.15 11.81
C ASP A 78 -8.50 -4.87 10.58
N THR A 79 -8.71 -4.31 9.38
CA THR A 79 -8.20 -4.91 8.14
C THR A 79 -6.67 -4.84 8.09
N ILE A 80 -6.08 -3.75 8.56
CA ILE A 80 -4.62 -3.57 8.57
C ILE A 80 -3.94 -4.51 9.58
N ASN A 81 -4.57 -4.73 10.74
CA ASN A 81 -4.07 -5.68 11.74
C ASN A 81 -4.13 -7.14 11.30
N GLN A 82 -4.99 -7.48 10.34
CA GLN A 82 -5.11 -8.84 9.82
C GLN A 82 -4.09 -9.16 8.72
N ILE A 83 -3.42 -8.15 8.13
CA ILE A 83 -2.46 -8.37 7.04
C ILE A 83 -1.14 -8.92 7.60
N GLY A 84 -0.84 -10.15 7.23
CA GLY A 84 0.40 -10.85 7.50
C GLY A 84 1.37 -10.87 6.31
N ARG A 85 2.58 -11.40 6.56
CA ARG A 85 3.62 -11.54 5.52
C ARG A 85 3.17 -12.42 4.37
N ASP A 86 2.46 -13.51 4.67
CA ASP A 86 2.03 -14.48 3.67
C ASP A 86 0.94 -13.91 2.75
N ASP A 87 0.10 -13.00 3.26
CA ASP A 87 -0.87 -12.26 2.44
C ASP A 87 -0.16 -11.36 1.43
N LEU A 88 0.92 -10.68 1.84
CA LEU A 88 1.72 -9.83 0.96
C LEU A 88 2.45 -10.66 -0.10
N ALA A 89 3.05 -11.79 0.30
CA ALA A 89 3.72 -12.69 -0.62
C ALA A 89 2.73 -13.33 -1.61
N GLY A 90 1.55 -13.73 -1.14
CA GLY A 90 0.47 -14.28 -1.96
C GLY A 90 -0.09 -13.25 -2.95
N PHE A 91 -0.34 -12.02 -2.49
CA PHE A 91 -0.77 -10.92 -3.35
C PHE A 91 0.27 -10.60 -4.43
N TYR A 92 1.55 -10.55 -4.06
CA TYR A 92 2.64 -10.36 -5.01
C TYR A 92 2.68 -11.48 -6.05
N ALA A 93 2.63 -12.74 -5.64
CA ALA A 93 2.64 -13.88 -6.55
C ALA A 93 1.43 -13.92 -7.50
N GLY A 94 0.27 -13.40 -7.08
CA GLY A 94 -0.95 -13.35 -7.89
C GLY A 94 -1.09 -12.13 -8.80
N GLY A 95 -0.41 -11.03 -8.50
CA GLY A 95 -0.58 -9.75 -9.21
C GLY A 95 0.67 -9.20 -9.91
N TYR A 96 1.85 -9.71 -9.58
CA TYR A 96 3.14 -9.23 -10.08
C TYR A 96 3.93 -10.42 -10.66
N GLY A 97 3.52 -10.84 -11.86
CA GLY A 97 4.19 -11.83 -12.70
C GLY A 97 3.85 -11.57 -14.17
N PRO A 98 4.49 -12.26 -15.15
CA PRO A 98 4.01 -12.25 -16.53
C PRO A 98 2.59 -12.81 -16.66
#